data_AF-A0A1M5GY16-F1
#
_entry.id   AF-A0A1M5GY16-F1
#
_cell.length_a   1.000
_cell.length_b   1.000
_cell.length_c   1.000
_cell.angle_alpha   90.00
_cell.angle_beta   90.00
_cell.angle_gamma   90.00
#
_symmetry.space_group_name_H-M   'P 1'
#
loop_
_entity.id
_entity.type
_entity.pdbx_description
1 polymer ?
#
loop_
_entity_poly.entity_id
_entity_poly.type
_entity_poly.pdbx_seq_one_letter_code
_entity_poly.pdbx_strand_id
1 'polypeptide(L)'
;MSNTTAQPKHLLAFLREHRGNEANFQQINEQIGQALQEEWDAVQRESLQEVQDKYAGAYTTAREQGGSAWPEFERYVSELEKCLLAADKAA
;
A
#
# COMPACT_ATOMS: atom_id res chain seq x y z
N MET A 1 -7.36 12.90 -19.89
CA MET A 1 -6.30 13.28 -18.93
C MET A 1 -6.20 12.13 -17.96
N SER A 2 -5.23 11.25 -18.14
CA SER A 2 -5.04 10.11 -17.23
C SER A 2 -4.52 10.66 -15.91
N ASN A 3 -5.39 10.80 -14.91
CA ASN A 3 -4.97 11.02 -13.54
C ASN A 3 -4.07 9.84 -13.18
N THR A 4 -2.76 10.04 -13.19
CA THR A 4 -1.79 8.93 -13.14
C THR A 4 -1.53 8.58 -11.67
N THR A 5 -2.59 8.23 -10.95
CA THR A 5 -2.52 7.86 -9.54
C THR A 5 -1.77 6.55 -9.31
N ALA A 6 -1.63 5.71 -10.34
CA ALA A 6 -0.84 4.49 -10.28
C ALA A 6 0.67 4.63 -10.50
N GLN A 7 1.23 5.82 -10.77
CA GLN A 7 2.68 5.89 -10.85
C GLN A 7 3.31 5.54 -9.50
N PRO A 8 4.31 4.64 -9.46
CA PRO A 8 4.98 4.26 -8.22
C PRO A 8 5.44 5.45 -7.38
N LYS A 9 5.92 6.53 -8.03
CA LYS A 9 6.32 7.79 -7.37
C LYS A 9 5.19 8.48 -6.62
N HIS A 10 4.00 8.55 -7.20
CA HIS A 10 2.84 9.19 -6.56
C HIS A 10 2.37 8.39 -5.36
N LEU A 11 2.33 7.05 -5.49
CA LEU A 11 1.97 6.18 -4.37
C LEU A 11 3.01 6.22 -3.25
N LEU A 12 4.30 6.32 -3.56
CA LEU A 12 5.37 6.51 -2.57
C LEU A 12 5.21 7.81 -1.81
N ALA A 13 4.94 8.92 -2.51
CA ALA A 13 4.70 10.22 -1.87
C ALA A 13 3.49 10.15 -0.93
N PHE A 14 2.38 9.60 -1.42
CA PHE A 14 1.17 9.39 -0.65
C PHE A 14 1.40 8.52 0.59
N LEU A 15 2.11 7.39 0.47
CA LEU A 15 2.44 6.53 1.61
C LEU A 15 3.27 7.25 2.66
N ARG A 16 4.24 8.06 2.25
CA ARG A 16 5.09 8.82 3.19
C ARG A 16 4.33 9.90 3.93
N GLU A 17 3.33 10.51 3.29
CA GLU A 17 2.44 11.48 3.94
C GLU A 17 1.53 10.81 4.97
N HIS A 18 1.02 9.62 4.66
CA HIS A 18 -0.01 8.97 5.46
C HIS A 18 0.52 7.94 6.48
N ARG A 19 1.78 7.52 6.41
CA ARG A 19 2.38 6.50 7.32
C ARG A 19 2.45 6.90 8.79
N GLY A 20 2.30 8.17 9.13
CA GLY A 20 2.45 8.67 10.49
C GLY A 20 1.28 8.37 11.42
N ASN A 21 0.17 7.85 10.90
CA ASN A 21 -1.06 7.65 11.66
C ASN A 21 -1.80 6.38 11.20
N GLU A 22 -2.01 5.44 12.11
CA GLU A 22 -2.73 4.18 11.89
C GLU A 22 -4.16 4.40 11.38
N ALA A 23 -4.80 5.51 11.76
CA ALA A 23 -6.13 5.88 11.27
C ALA A 23 -6.19 6.07 9.75
N ASN A 24 -5.05 6.27 9.08
CA ASN A 24 -4.97 6.40 7.64
C ASN A 24 -4.95 5.06 6.90
N PHE A 25 -4.98 3.92 7.61
CA PHE A 25 -4.96 2.60 6.98
C PHE A 25 -5.97 2.45 5.85
N GLN A 26 -7.23 2.82 6.10
CA GLN A 26 -8.30 2.67 5.12
C GLN A 26 -8.00 3.49 3.85
N GLN A 27 -7.58 4.73 4.03
CA GLN A 27 -7.21 5.62 2.93
C GLN A 27 -6.03 5.04 2.11
N ILE A 28 -5.04 4.47 2.78
CA ILE A 28 -3.91 3.80 2.13
C ILE A 28 -4.36 2.57 1.35
N ASN A 29 -5.17 1.71 1.97
CA ASN A 29 -5.62 0.49 1.34
C ASN A 29 -6.51 0.76 0.12
N GLU A 30 -7.38 1.78 0.19
CA GLU A 30 -8.21 2.22 -0.92
C GLU A 30 -7.37 2.79 -2.07
N GLN A 31 -6.38 3.64 -1.76
CA GLN A 31 -5.49 4.21 -2.78
C GLN A 31 -4.68 3.14 -3.52
N ILE A 32 -4.19 2.12 -2.80
CA ILE A 32 -3.50 0.97 -3.40
C ILE A 32 -4.46 0.12 -4.23
N GLY A 33 -5.68 -0.13 -3.73
CA GLY A 33 -6.70 -0.87 -4.48
C GLY A 33 -7.11 -0.17 -5.79
N GLN A 34 -7.24 1.17 -5.78
CA GLN A 34 -7.47 1.96 -6.98
C GLN A 34 -6.29 1.86 -7.95
N ALA A 35 -5.06 1.99 -7.45
CA ALA A 35 -3.87 1.86 -8.28
C ALA A 35 -3.81 0.49 -8.96
N LEU A 36 -4.15 -0.60 -8.27
CA LEU A 36 -4.22 -1.94 -8.85
C LEU A 36 -5.27 -2.09 -9.96
N GLN A 37 -6.22 -1.17 -10.10
CA GLN A 37 -7.16 -1.16 -11.24
C GLN A 37 -6.60 -0.47 -12.48
N GLU A 38 -5.53 0.31 -12.33
CA GLU A 38 -4.85 0.98 -13.44
C GLU A 38 -3.85 0.04 -14.15
N GLU A 39 -3.14 0.56 -15.15
CA GLU A 39 -2.15 -0.18 -15.92
C GLU A 39 -0.83 -0.33 -15.15
N TRP A 40 -0.40 -1.57 -14.98
CA TRP A 40 0.84 -1.97 -14.33
C TRP A 40 1.48 -3.10 -15.12
N ASP A 41 2.80 -3.25 -14.98
CA ASP A 41 3.44 -4.52 -15.32
C ASP A 41 2.85 -5.67 -14.47
N ALA A 42 2.69 -6.85 -15.07
CA ALA A 42 2.04 -7.98 -14.42
C ALA A 42 2.73 -8.40 -13.12
N VAL A 43 4.07 -8.42 -13.10
CA VAL A 43 4.88 -8.80 -11.94
C VAL A 43 4.78 -7.74 -10.85
N GLN A 44 4.79 -6.46 -11.24
CA GLN A 44 4.63 -5.35 -10.29
C GLN A 44 3.24 -5.37 -9.65
N ARG A 45 2.19 -5.60 -10.45
CA ARG A 45 0.81 -5.73 -9.98
C ARG A 45 0.65 -6.89 -9.01
N GLU A 46 1.15 -8.07 -9.37
CA GLU A 46 1.11 -9.26 -8.52
C GLU A 46 1.80 -9.01 -7.19
N SER A 47 3.02 -8.46 -7.21
CA SER A 47 3.78 -8.13 -6.00
C SER A 47 3.02 -7.15 -5.09
N LEU A 48 2.40 -6.12 -5.67
CA LEU A 48 1.66 -5.12 -4.91
C LEU A 48 0.36 -5.69 -4.34
N GLN A 49 -0.35 -6.55 -5.09
CA GLN A 49 -1.55 -7.24 -4.64
C GLN A 49 -1.24 -8.22 -3.50
N GLU A 50 -0.16 -8.99 -3.59
CA GLU A 50 0.26 -9.92 -2.52
C GLU A 50 0.54 -9.17 -1.21
N VAL A 51 1.21 -8.02 -1.29
CA VAL A 51 1.46 -7.17 -0.13
C VAL A 51 0.15 -6.64 0.44
N GLN A 52 -0.77 -6.17 -0.42
CA GLN A 52 -2.09 -5.72 0.00
C GLN A 52 -2.84 -6.82 0.75
N ASP A 53 -3.06 -7.97 0.13
CA ASP A 53 -3.89 -9.04 0.69
C ASP A 53 -3.32 -9.57 2.01
N LYS A 54 -2.01 -9.80 2.05
CA LYS A 54 -1.35 -10.40 3.21
C LYS A 54 -1.31 -9.47 4.41
N TYR A 55 -0.86 -8.23 4.21
CA TYR A 55 -0.57 -7.32 5.32
C TYR A 55 -1.76 -6.45 5.70
N ALA A 56 -2.66 -6.12 4.76
CA ALA A 56 -3.93 -5.49 5.10
C ALA A 56 -4.85 -6.44 5.89
N GLY A 57 -4.83 -7.74 5.55
CA GLY A 57 -5.52 -8.78 6.32
C GLY A 57 -4.98 -8.88 7.75
N ALA A 58 -3.66 -8.93 7.91
CA ALA A 58 -3.01 -8.98 9.22
C ALA A 58 -3.37 -7.76 10.10
N TYR A 59 -3.37 -6.55 9.53
CA TYR A 59 -3.80 -5.35 10.23
C TYR A 59 -5.26 -5.44 10.69
N THR A 60 -6.17 -5.84 9.80
CA THR A 60 -7.60 -5.94 10.11
C THR A 60 -7.83 -6.91 11.27
N THR A 61 -7.20 -8.09 11.23
CA THR A 61 -7.27 -9.07 12.32
C THR A 61 -6.72 -8.52 13.63
N ALA A 62 -5.62 -7.76 13.62
CA ALA A 62 -5.07 -7.14 14.83
C ALA A 62 -5.99 -6.06 15.40
N ARG A 63 -6.66 -5.26 14.56
CA ARG A 63 -7.66 -4.26 14.98
C ARG A 63 -8.89 -4.91 15.64
N GLU A 64 -9.36 -6.03 15.10
CA GLU A 64 -10.50 -6.79 15.64
C GLU A 64 -10.23 -7.35 17.04
N GLN A 65 -8.96 -7.61 17.38
CA GLN A 65 -8.55 -8.09 18.70
C GLN A 65 -8.55 -6.98 19.78
N GLY A 66 -8.90 -5.74 19.43
CA GLY A 66 -9.21 -4.67 20.38
C GLY A 66 -8.00 -3.83 20.84
N GLY A 67 -6.87 -3.91 20.14
CA GLY A 67 -5.67 -3.13 20.42
C GLY A 67 -5.34 -2.07 19.36
N SER A 68 -4.21 -1.38 19.57
CA SER A 68 -3.51 -0.74 18.45
C SER A 68 -2.87 -1.82 17.61
N ALA A 69 -3.08 -1.76 16.30
CA ALA A 69 -2.43 -2.60 15.30
C ALA A 69 -1.27 -1.84 14.64
N TRP A 70 -0.65 -0.92 15.38
CA TRP A 70 0.48 -0.12 14.91
C TRP A 70 1.62 -0.97 14.34
N PRO A 71 2.06 -2.09 14.97
CA PRO A 71 3.11 -2.93 14.40
C PRO A 71 2.72 -3.51 13.03
N GLU A 72 1.48 -3.97 12.87
CA GLU A 72 0.95 -4.51 11.63
C GLU A 72 0.80 -3.43 10.56
N PHE A 73 0.35 -2.23 10.97
CA PHE A 73 0.26 -1.06 10.10
C PHE A 73 1.64 -0.63 9.59
N GLU A 74 2.63 -0.47 10.47
CA GLU A 74 4.00 -0.11 10.06
C GLU A 74 4.59 -1.16 9.12
N ARG A 75 4.31 -2.44 9.37
CA ARG A 75 4.74 -3.53 8.49
C ARG A 75 4.08 -3.42 7.13
N TYR A 76 2.76 -3.20 7.08
CA TYR A 76 2.03 -3.02 5.83
C TYR A 76 2.61 -1.88 4.98
N VAL A 77 2.74 -0.69 5.57
CA VAL A 77 3.30 0.49 4.88
C VAL A 77 4.74 0.24 4.42
N SER A 78 5.57 -0.43 5.23
CA SER A 78 6.96 -0.71 4.89
C SER A 78 7.09 -1.68 3.71
N GLU A 79 6.25 -2.71 3.65
CA GLU A 79 6.26 -3.67 2.55
C GLU A 79 5.72 -3.05 1.25
N LEU A 80 4.71 -2.18 1.34
CA LEU A 80 4.27 -1.37 0.20
C LEU A 80 5.39 -0.46 -0.31
N GLU A 81 6.08 0.25 0.59
CA GLU A 81 7.19 1.13 0.22
C GLU A 81 8.31 0.36 -0.50
N LYS A 82 8.65 -0.85 -0.04
CA LYS A 82 9.62 -1.72 -0.73
C LYS A 82 9.15 -2.10 -2.13
N CYS A 83 7.90 -2.54 -2.26
CA CYS A 83 7.33 -2.95 -3.55
C CYS A 83 7.32 -1.79 -4.55
N LEU A 84 6.89 -0.61 -4.10
CA LEU A 84 6.81 0.58 -4.95
C LEU A 84 8.19 1.14 -5.31
N LEU A 85 9.18 1.07 -4.41
CA LEU A 85 10.56 1.45 -4.72
C LEU A 85 11.20 0.50 -5.75
N ALA A 86 10.84 -0.78 -5.74
CA ALA A 86 11.29 -1.73 -6.75
C ALA A 86 10.65 -1.43 -8.12
N ALA A 87 9.35 -1.15 -8.14
CA ALA A 87 8.63 -0.76 -9.36
C ALA A 87 9.14 0.56 -9.95
N ASP A 88 9.41 1.57 -9.11
CA ASP A 88 9.93 2.87 -9.54
C ASP A 88 11.32 2.79 -10.21
N LYS A 89 12.17 1.85 -9.78
CA LYS A 89 13.49 1.62 -10.37
C LYS A 89 13.44 0.85 -11.69
N ALA A 90 12.36 0.12 -11.93
CA ALA A 90 12.15 -0.70 -13.12
C ALA A 90 11.38 0.04 -14.24
N ALA A 91 10.76 1.18 -13.91
CA ALA A 91 10.05 2.07 -14.83
C ALA A 91 11.00 3.08 -15.50
#